data_AF-A0A270B6S6-F1
#
_entry.id   AF-A0A270B6S6-F1
#
_cell.length_a   1.000
_cell.length_b   1.000
_cell.length_c   1.000
_cell.angle_alpha   90.00
_cell.angle_beta   90.00
_cell.angle_gamma   90.00
#
_symmetry.space_group_name_H-M   'P 1'
#
loop_
_entity.id
_entity.type
_entity.pdbx_description
1 polymer ?
#
loop_
_entity_poly.entity_id
_entity_poly.type
_entity_poly.pdbx_seq_one_letter_code
_entity_poly.pdbx_strand_id
1 'polypeptide(L)'
;MFRRSTAGLAFALSLSIAAPAQASEKGWDDAGTIAKNALVVAAFGVPAVQGDWEGVLEAGGSIGGTILITQGLKEAFPSQRPDGSDDKSFPSGHTSTSFAAAATLHNRYGWKAGLPAYVVASFVGLSRVEAKRHRVGDVLVGAAIGTATGHLITTRANDRVHILPWGDTKSAGVDVTLRF
;
A
#
# COMPACT_ATOMS: atom_id res chain seq x y z
N MET A 1 -24.16 36.15 -21.66
CA MET A 1 -22.74 35.88 -21.99
C MET A 1 -22.44 34.44 -21.59
N PHE A 2 -22.26 33.58 -22.60
CA PHE A 2 -21.96 32.14 -22.54
C PHE A 2 -20.65 31.86 -21.75
N ARG A 3 -20.33 30.71 -21.15
CA ARG A 3 -20.62 29.30 -21.46
C ARG A 3 -20.25 28.45 -20.23
N ARG A 4 -21.11 27.51 -19.81
CA ARG A 4 -20.72 26.39 -18.93
C ARG A 4 -20.03 25.34 -19.81
N SER A 5 -18.77 25.04 -19.52
CA SER A 5 -18.01 24.00 -20.23
C SER A 5 -18.17 22.66 -19.52
N THR A 6 -19.18 21.90 -19.93
CA THR A 6 -19.25 20.45 -19.69
C THR A 6 -18.28 19.76 -20.63
N ALA A 7 -17.06 19.48 -20.17
CA ALA A 7 -16.17 18.55 -20.84
C ALA A 7 -16.51 17.14 -20.36
N GLY A 8 -17.48 16.51 -21.03
CA GLY A 8 -17.71 15.07 -20.91
C GLY A 8 -16.55 14.34 -21.58
N LEU A 9 -15.64 13.80 -20.78
CA LEU A 9 -14.65 12.84 -21.24
C LEU A 9 -15.35 11.50 -21.43
N ALA A 10 -15.77 11.22 -22.67
CA ALA A 10 -16.16 9.88 -23.09
C ALA A 10 -14.90 9.01 -23.13
N PHE A 11 -14.72 8.16 -22.12
CA PHE A 11 -13.71 7.11 -22.12
C PHE A 11 -14.26 5.93 -22.92
N ALA A 12 -14.04 5.94 -24.24
CA ALA A 12 -14.32 4.78 -25.07
C ALA A 12 -13.26 3.71 -24.79
N LEU A 13 -13.58 2.79 -23.88
CA LEU A 13 -12.77 1.61 -23.59
C LEU A 13 -12.96 0.61 -24.73
N SER A 14 -12.13 0.70 -25.77
CA SER A 14 -12.02 -0.35 -26.78
C SER A 14 -11.34 -1.57 -26.15
N LEU A 15 -12.13 -2.53 -25.68
CA LEU A 15 -11.65 -3.81 -25.18
C LEU A 15 -11.28 -4.70 -26.36
N SER A 16 -10.11 -4.46 -26.95
CA SER A 16 -9.49 -5.44 -27.85
C SER A 16 -9.14 -6.66 -26.99
N ILE A 17 -9.85 -7.77 -27.20
CA ILE A 17 -9.52 -9.07 -26.59
C ILE A 17 -8.21 -9.54 -27.24
N ALA A 18 -7.08 -9.05 -26.71
CA ALA A 18 -5.82 -9.72 -26.88
C ALA A 18 -5.97 -11.08 -26.18
N ALA A 19 -5.62 -12.17 -26.88
CA ALA A 19 -5.41 -13.45 -26.22
C ALA A 19 -4.53 -13.22 -24.99
N PRO A 20 -4.82 -13.87 -23.83
CA PRO A 20 -4.04 -13.61 -22.64
C PRO A 20 -2.59 -13.98 -22.97
N ALA A 21 -1.72 -12.98 -23.06
CA ALA A 21 -0.29 -13.21 -23.02
C ALA A 21 -0.03 -13.78 -21.63
N GLN A 22 -0.01 -15.11 -21.53
CA GLN A 22 0.12 -15.80 -20.27
C GLN A 22 1.56 -15.56 -19.80
N ALA A 23 1.71 -14.58 -18.90
CA ALA A 23 3.02 -14.23 -18.37
C ALA A 23 3.61 -15.44 -17.64
N SER A 24 4.91 -15.67 -17.82
CA SER A 24 5.63 -16.70 -17.07
C SER A 24 5.62 -16.35 -15.57
N GLU A 25 5.91 -17.33 -14.71
CA GLU A 25 6.05 -17.08 -13.27
C GLU A 25 7.03 -15.93 -12.97
N LYS A 26 8.15 -15.89 -13.71
CA LYS A 26 9.11 -14.78 -13.66
C LYS A 26 8.51 -13.47 -14.16
N GLY A 27 7.73 -13.49 -15.24
CA GLY A 27 7.06 -12.29 -15.75
C GLY A 27 6.08 -11.69 -14.74
N TRP A 28 5.32 -12.53 -14.03
CA TRP A 28 4.49 -12.09 -12.89
C TRP A 28 5.34 -11.55 -11.74
N ASP A 29 6.45 -12.22 -11.41
CA ASP A 29 7.38 -11.81 -10.36
C ASP A 29 7.97 -10.41 -10.65
N ASP A 30 8.41 -10.16 -11.87
CA ASP A 30 8.96 -8.89 -12.32
C ASP A 30 7.89 -7.80 -12.38
N ALA A 31 6.73 -8.07 -12.98
CA ALA A 31 5.64 -7.12 -13.11
C ALA A 31 5.14 -6.61 -11.75
N GLY A 32 4.95 -7.51 -10.78
CA GLY A 32 4.56 -7.08 -9.43
C GLY A 32 5.67 -6.36 -8.67
N THR A 33 6.94 -6.67 -8.93
CA THR A 33 8.07 -5.93 -8.34
C THR A 33 8.11 -4.49 -8.84
N ILE A 34 7.90 -4.31 -10.15
CA ILE A 34 7.81 -2.98 -10.79
C ILE A 34 6.62 -2.21 -10.22
N ALA A 35 5.44 -2.83 -10.13
CA ALA A 35 4.24 -2.20 -9.58
C ALA A 35 4.42 -1.80 -8.10
N LYS A 36 5.02 -2.65 -7.27
CA LYS A 36 5.36 -2.35 -5.87
C LYS A 36 6.30 -1.15 -5.78
N ASN A 37 7.38 -1.15 -6.58
CA ASN A 37 8.34 -0.05 -6.59
C ASN A 37 7.69 1.25 -7.03
N ALA A 38 6.84 1.22 -8.07
CA ALA A 38 6.09 2.39 -8.53
C ALA A 38 5.18 2.96 -7.43
N LEU A 39 4.49 2.11 -6.66
CA LEU A 39 3.69 2.55 -5.52
C LEU A 39 4.53 3.18 -4.41
N VAL A 40 5.66 2.58 -4.06
CA VAL A 40 6.56 3.13 -3.05
C VAL A 40 7.11 4.49 -3.51
N VAL A 41 7.56 4.58 -4.76
CA VAL A 41 8.01 5.86 -5.35
C VAL A 41 6.87 6.88 -5.36
N ALA A 42 5.64 6.50 -5.66
CA ALA A 42 4.49 7.41 -5.59
C ALA A 42 4.21 7.87 -4.15
N ALA A 43 4.25 6.95 -3.17
CA ALA A 43 4.00 7.26 -1.77
C ALA A 43 5.00 8.26 -1.18
N PHE A 44 6.27 8.22 -1.59
CA PHE A 44 7.26 9.23 -1.19
C PHE A 44 7.28 10.45 -2.12
N GLY A 45 7.11 10.23 -3.41
CA GLY A 45 7.27 11.25 -4.45
C GLY A 45 6.12 12.25 -4.47
N VAL A 46 4.87 11.78 -4.35
CA VAL A 46 3.69 12.66 -4.37
C VAL A 46 3.72 13.69 -3.22
N PRO A 47 4.02 13.34 -1.96
CA PRO A 47 4.25 14.32 -0.92
C PRO A 47 5.48 15.21 -1.17
N ALA A 48 6.61 14.63 -1.58
CA ALA A 48 7.84 15.39 -1.78
C ALA A 48 7.68 16.51 -2.83
N VAL A 49 7.02 16.24 -3.96
CA VAL A 49 6.78 17.26 -5.00
C VAL A 49 5.77 18.33 -4.58
N GLN A 50 4.94 18.05 -3.59
CA GLN A 50 3.99 19.00 -3.00
C GLN A 50 4.59 19.78 -1.82
N GLY A 51 5.84 19.49 -1.43
CA GLY A 51 6.47 20.07 -0.23
C GLY A 51 5.94 19.52 1.10
N ASP A 52 5.19 18.43 1.05
CA ASP A 52 4.58 17.76 2.20
C ASP A 52 5.57 16.76 2.85
N TRP A 53 6.57 17.31 3.55
CA TRP A 53 7.61 16.51 4.20
C TRP A 53 7.09 15.64 5.35
N GLU A 54 6.01 16.05 6.00
CA GLU A 54 5.33 15.21 6.98
C GLU A 54 4.73 13.97 6.29
N GLY A 55 4.08 14.13 5.14
CA GLY A 55 3.62 13.00 4.34
C GLY A 55 4.75 12.05 3.89
N VAL A 56 5.94 12.58 3.59
CA VAL A 56 7.15 11.76 3.32
C VAL A 56 7.55 10.95 4.55
N LEU A 57 7.56 11.57 5.74
CA LEU A 57 7.90 10.90 6.99
C LEU A 57 6.85 9.85 7.39
N GLU A 58 5.57 10.15 7.23
CA GLU A 58 4.47 9.21 7.47
C GLU A 58 4.53 8.03 6.51
N ALA A 59 4.84 8.26 5.22
CA ALA A 59 5.08 7.20 4.25
C ALA A 59 6.28 6.32 4.67
N GLY A 60 7.36 6.96 5.13
CA GLY A 60 8.54 6.30 5.67
C GLY A 60 8.23 5.43 6.89
N GLY A 61 7.51 5.96 7.87
CA GLY A 61 7.09 5.24 9.05
C GLY A 61 6.14 4.08 8.74
N SER A 62 5.16 4.31 7.86
CA SER A 62 4.18 3.32 7.41
C SER A 62 4.85 2.12 6.71
N ILE A 63 5.69 2.41 5.70
CA ILE A 63 6.41 1.39 4.93
C ILE A 63 7.46 0.70 5.81
N GLY A 64 8.25 1.47 6.56
CA GLY A 64 9.29 0.94 7.46
C GLY A 64 8.70 0.03 8.54
N GLY A 65 7.65 0.47 9.22
CA GLY A 65 6.93 -0.33 10.22
C GLY A 65 6.36 -1.61 9.62
N THR A 66 5.77 -1.53 8.42
CA THR A 66 5.25 -2.70 7.71
C THR A 66 6.34 -3.71 7.38
N ILE A 67 7.51 -3.25 6.92
CA ILE A 67 8.65 -4.11 6.64
C ILE A 67 9.11 -4.80 7.92
N LEU A 68 9.26 -4.07 9.03
CA LEU A 68 9.69 -4.65 10.31
C LEU A 68 8.71 -5.71 10.81
N ILE A 69 7.41 -5.43 10.79
CA ILE A 69 6.36 -6.38 11.19
C ILE A 69 6.40 -7.62 10.29
N THR A 70 6.45 -7.43 8.98
CA THR A 70 6.43 -8.54 8.01
C THR A 70 7.67 -9.43 8.16
N GLN A 71 8.86 -8.84 8.30
CA GLN A 71 10.09 -9.61 8.50
C GLN A 71 10.08 -10.33 9.84
N GLY A 72 9.64 -9.68 10.92
CA GLY A 72 9.50 -10.33 12.23
C GLY A 72 8.58 -11.55 12.17
N LEU A 73 7.43 -11.43 11.48
CA LEU A 73 6.51 -12.56 11.29
C LEU A 73 7.09 -13.67 10.41
N LYS A 74 7.90 -13.34 9.40
CA LYS A 74 8.60 -14.34 8.57
C LYS A 74 9.55 -15.20 9.39
N GLU A 75 10.32 -14.57 10.28
CA GLU A 75 11.25 -15.31 11.14
C GLU A 75 10.51 -16.09 12.24
N ALA A 76 9.39 -15.57 12.74
CA ALA A 76 8.59 -16.25 13.77
C ALA A 76 7.76 -17.43 13.24
N PHE A 77 7.30 -17.36 11.99
CA PHE A 77 6.48 -18.37 11.34
C PHE A 77 7.05 -18.81 9.99
N PRO A 78 8.15 -19.60 9.99
CA PRO A 78 8.72 -20.14 8.76
C PRO A 78 7.68 -20.97 7.99
N SER A 79 7.59 -20.74 6.69
CA SER A 79 6.63 -21.39 5.81
C SER A 79 7.21 -21.53 4.41
N GLN A 80 7.25 -22.75 3.89
CA GLN A 80 7.78 -23.06 2.56
C GLN A 80 6.96 -22.41 1.45
N ARG A 81 7.64 -21.74 0.52
CA ARG A 81 7.00 -21.14 -0.67
C ARG A 81 6.48 -22.21 -1.64
N PRO A 82 5.42 -21.90 -2.42
CA PRO A 82 4.88 -22.83 -3.42
C PRO A 82 5.88 -23.23 -4.52
N ASP A 83 6.86 -22.39 -4.82
CA ASP A 83 7.95 -22.66 -5.77
C ASP A 83 9.13 -23.44 -5.16
N GLY A 84 9.12 -23.68 -3.84
CA GLY A 84 10.19 -24.35 -3.10
C GLY A 84 11.47 -23.53 -2.93
N SER A 85 11.45 -22.22 -3.21
CA SER A 85 12.68 -21.42 -3.22
C SER A 85 13.25 -21.13 -1.83
N ASP A 86 12.39 -20.95 -0.82
CA ASP A 86 12.76 -20.73 0.58
C ASP A 86 11.60 -21.03 1.55
N ASP A 87 11.88 -20.94 2.86
CA ASP A 87 10.92 -21.11 3.96
C ASP A 87 10.39 -19.77 4.53
N LYS A 88 10.38 -18.71 3.71
CA LYS A 88 9.93 -17.37 4.09
C LYS A 88 8.72 -16.94 3.26
N SER A 89 7.70 -17.78 3.16
CA SER A 89 6.46 -17.45 2.45
C SER A 89 5.55 -16.51 3.29
N PHE A 90 5.23 -16.87 4.53
CA PHE A 90 4.26 -16.11 5.31
C PHE A 90 4.88 -14.93 6.08
N PRO A 91 4.27 -13.73 6.09
CA PRO A 91 3.30 -13.19 5.14
C PRO A 91 3.99 -12.55 3.91
N SER A 92 3.24 -12.16 2.88
CA SER A 92 3.82 -11.57 1.67
C SER A 92 4.34 -10.15 1.88
N GLY A 93 5.66 -9.95 1.82
CA GLY A 93 6.31 -8.64 2.00
C GLY A 93 6.07 -7.65 0.84
N HIS A 94 5.96 -8.15 -0.39
CA HIS A 94 5.59 -7.33 -1.56
C HIS A 94 4.17 -6.79 -1.40
N THR A 95 3.25 -7.64 -0.96
CA THR A 95 1.86 -7.26 -0.74
C THR A 95 1.74 -6.28 0.42
N SER A 96 2.33 -6.58 1.58
CA SER A 96 2.23 -5.71 2.75
C SER A 96 2.79 -4.32 2.47
N THR A 97 3.97 -4.22 1.87
CA THR A 97 4.57 -2.93 1.48
C THR A 97 3.69 -2.14 0.51
N SER A 98 3.08 -2.82 -0.47
CA SER A 98 2.21 -2.15 -1.46
C SER A 98 0.93 -1.62 -0.84
N PHE A 99 0.30 -2.39 0.06
CA PHE A 99 -0.89 -1.96 0.78
C PHE A 99 -0.59 -0.85 1.79
N ALA A 100 0.59 -0.84 2.41
CA ALA A 100 1.05 0.28 3.24
C ALA A 100 1.22 1.57 2.43
N ALA A 101 1.87 1.50 1.26
CA ALA A 101 2.00 2.64 0.34
C ALA A 101 0.62 3.14 -0.13
N ALA A 102 -0.29 2.23 -0.50
CA ALA A 102 -1.64 2.58 -0.93
C ALA A 102 -2.48 3.20 0.19
N ALA A 103 -2.42 2.66 1.41
CA ALA A 103 -3.10 3.21 2.58
C ALA A 103 -2.57 4.61 2.94
N THR A 104 -1.25 4.82 2.83
CA THR A 104 -0.62 6.13 3.03
C THR A 104 -1.18 7.16 2.04
N LEU A 105 -1.18 6.83 0.74
CA LEU A 105 -1.73 7.70 -0.30
C LEU A 105 -3.23 7.97 -0.11
N HIS A 106 -3.99 6.95 0.30
CA HIS A 106 -5.42 7.07 0.59
C HIS A 106 -5.67 8.01 1.78
N ASN A 107 -4.96 7.83 2.89
CA ASN A 107 -5.15 8.66 4.07
C ASN A 107 -4.74 10.10 3.81
N ARG A 108 -3.57 10.31 3.20
CA ARG A 108 -3.00 11.65 3.00
C ARG A 108 -3.78 12.46 1.96
N TYR A 109 -4.15 11.85 0.82
CA TYR A 109 -4.73 12.54 -0.35
C TYR A 109 -6.17 12.13 -0.69
N GLY A 110 -6.77 11.26 0.11
CA GLY A 110 -8.15 10.81 -0.06
C GLY A 110 -8.33 9.74 -1.14
N TRP A 111 -9.59 9.33 -1.32
CA TRP A 111 -9.97 8.17 -2.15
C TRP A 111 -9.56 8.28 -3.62
N LYS A 112 -9.39 9.50 -4.16
CA LYS A 112 -8.97 9.71 -5.55
C LYS A 112 -7.55 9.21 -5.81
N ALA A 113 -6.66 9.34 -4.84
CA ALA A 113 -5.32 8.76 -4.88
C ALA A 113 -5.31 7.32 -4.34
N GLY A 114 -6.12 7.05 -3.31
CA GLY A 114 -6.21 5.73 -2.67
C GLY A 114 -6.74 4.63 -3.58
N LEU A 115 -7.86 4.86 -4.28
CA LEU A 115 -8.49 3.85 -5.12
C LEU A 115 -7.54 3.28 -6.20
N PRO A 116 -6.89 4.10 -7.07
CA PRO A 116 -5.94 3.56 -8.03
C PRO A 116 -4.74 2.89 -7.33
N ALA A 117 -4.29 3.41 -6.18
CA ALA A 117 -3.19 2.80 -5.45
C ALA A 117 -3.54 1.39 -4.92
N TYR A 118 -4.75 1.19 -4.39
CA TYR A 118 -5.21 -0.14 -3.95
C TYR A 118 -5.45 -1.11 -5.12
N VAL A 119 -5.87 -0.61 -6.28
CA VAL A 119 -5.96 -1.45 -7.49
C VAL A 119 -4.57 -1.97 -7.86
N VAL A 120 -3.55 -1.11 -7.87
CA VAL A 120 -2.17 -1.53 -8.14
C VAL A 120 -1.66 -2.45 -7.03
N ALA A 121 -1.94 -2.18 -5.76
CA ALA A 121 -1.53 -3.05 -4.65
C ALA A 121 -2.17 -4.44 -4.72
N SER A 122 -3.44 -4.51 -5.15
CA SER A 122 -4.16 -5.77 -5.38
C SER A 122 -3.52 -6.55 -6.53
N PHE A 123 -3.13 -5.87 -7.62
CA PHE A 123 -2.37 -6.48 -8.71
C PHE A 123 -1.02 -7.03 -8.23
N VAL A 124 -0.29 -6.32 -7.35
CA VAL A 124 0.94 -6.85 -6.75
C VAL A 124 0.66 -8.15 -6.00
N GLY A 125 -0.38 -8.19 -5.17
CA GLY A 125 -0.81 -9.39 -4.46
C GLY A 125 -1.10 -10.56 -5.40
N LEU A 126 -1.91 -10.34 -6.43
CA LEU A 126 -2.23 -11.34 -7.46
C LEU A 126 -0.96 -11.86 -8.14
N SER A 127 -0.06 -10.96 -8.54
CA SER A 127 1.19 -11.34 -9.19
C SER A 127 2.05 -12.28 -8.34
N ARG A 128 1.97 -12.19 -7.00
CA ARG A 128 2.71 -13.07 -6.09
C ARG A 128 2.15 -14.49 -6.05
N VAL A 129 0.84 -14.62 -6.23
CA VAL A 129 0.17 -15.92 -6.35
C VAL A 129 0.50 -16.56 -7.69
N GLU A 130 0.36 -15.79 -8.78
CA GLU A 130 0.66 -16.26 -10.15
C GLU A 130 2.14 -16.60 -10.35
N ALA A 131 3.05 -15.87 -9.68
CA ALA A 131 4.48 -16.19 -9.66
C ALA A 131 4.85 -17.36 -8.73
N LYS A 132 3.87 -18.04 -8.12
CA LYS A 132 4.05 -19.12 -7.13
C LYS A 132 4.96 -18.77 -5.95
N ARG A 133 5.11 -17.47 -5.63
CA ARG A 133 5.91 -17.00 -4.49
C ARG A 133 5.14 -17.09 -3.18
N HIS A 134 3.83 -16.96 -3.24
CA HIS A 134 2.96 -16.89 -2.07
C HIS A 134 1.61 -17.57 -2.33
N ARG A 135 1.01 -18.08 -1.26
CA ARG A 135 -0.38 -18.52 -1.24
C ARG A 135 -1.30 -17.32 -1.07
N VAL A 136 -2.58 -17.47 -1.43
CA VAL A 136 -3.59 -16.42 -1.25
C VAL A 136 -3.66 -15.95 0.22
N GLY A 137 -3.51 -16.86 1.19
CA GLY A 137 -3.49 -16.52 2.61
C GLY A 137 -2.34 -15.57 2.99
N ASP A 138 -1.13 -15.80 2.48
CA ASP A 138 0.04 -14.95 2.76
C ASP A 138 -0.17 -13.53 2.19
N VAL A 139 -0.85 -13.44 1.05
CA VAL A 139 -1.21 -12.18 0.38
C VAL A 139 -2.29 -11.45 1.18
N LEU A 140 -3.35 -12.13 1.59
CA LEU A 140 -4.43 -11.52 2.40
C LEU A 140 -3.91 -10.98 3.73
N VAL A 141 -3.09 -11.75 4.45
CA VAL A 141 -2.48 -11.28 5.70
C VAL A 141 -1.50 -10.13 5.44
N GLY A 142 -0.69 -10.21 4.38
CA GLY A 142 0.18 -9.11 3.98
C GLY A 142 -0.62 -7.83 3.72
N ALA A 143 -1.71 -7.92 2.95
CA ALA A 143 -2.59 -6.78 2.66
C ALA A 143 -3.20 -6.17 3.93
N ALA A 144 -3.65 -7.01 4.87
CA ALA A 144 -4.18 -6.57 6.16
C ALA A 144 -3.12 -5.81 6.98
N ILE A 145 -1.91 -6.35 7.11
CA ILE A 145 -0.80 -5.71 7.84
C ILE A 145 -0.46 -4.35 7.22
N GLY A 146 -0.28 -4.30 5.90
CA GLY A 146 0.06 -3.06 5.21
C GLY A 146 -1.02 -1.99 5.36
N THR A 147 -2.28 -2.37 5.15
CA THR A 147 -3.42 -1.46 5.28
C THR A 147 -3.55 -0.92 6.70
N ALA A 148 -3.47 -1.80 7.71
CA ALA A 148 -3.56 -1.40 9.11
C ALA A 148 -2.41 -0.46 9.50
N THR A 149 -1.17 -0.81 9.13
CA THR A 149 0.01 0.01 9.47
C THR A 149 -0.06 1.38 8.82
N GLY A 150 -0.42 1.46 7.53
CA GLY A 150 -0.60 2.74 6.85
C GLY A 150 -1.73 3.57 7.43
N HIS A 151 -2.85 2.95 7.84
CA HIS A 151 -3.93 3.70 8.46
C HIS A 151 -3.62 4.21 9.87
N LEU A 152 -2.80 3.47 10.64
CA LEU A 152 -2.42 3.86 11.99
C LEU A 152 -1.33 4.93 12.01
N ILE A 153 -0.43 4.94 11.02
CA ILE A 153 0.71 5.84 10.99
C ILE A 153 0.43 7.11 10.17
N THR A 154 -0.37 7.04 9.11
CA THR A 154 -0.59 8.17 8.21
C THR A 154 -1.85 8.95 8.58
N THR A 155 -1.71 10.24 8.83
CA THR A 155 -2.83 11.18 9.05
C THR A 155 -3.19 11.92 7.75
N ARG A 156 -4.30 12.65 7.70
CA ARG A 156 -4.68 13.40 6.48
C ARG A 156 -3.83 14.66 6.35
N ALA A 157 -3.52 15.06 5.10
CA ALA A 157 -2.72 16.27 4.84
C ALA A 157 -3.33 17.58 5.36
N ASN A 158 -4.64 17.60 5.61
CA ASN A 158 -5.37 18.75 6.18
C ASN A 158 -5.95 18.42 7.57
N ASP A 159 -5.24 17.65 8.39
CA ASP A 159 -5.68 17.38 9.75
C ASP A 159 -5.37 18.56 10.66
N ARG A 160 -6.43 19.33 10.97
CA ARG A 160 -6.42 20.35 12.03
C ARG A 160 -6.47 19.73 13.42
N VAL A 161 -6.65 18.42 13.52
CA VAL A 161 -6.89 17.69 14.77
C VAL A 161 -5.97 16.48 14.83
N HIS A 162 -5.03 16.47 15.78
CA HIS A 162 -4.22 15.29 16.07
C HIS A 162 -4.70 14.65 17.37
N ILE A 163 -4.87 13.34 17.37
CA ILE A 163 -5.30 12.57 18.54
C ILE A 163 -4.18 11.59 18.89
N LEU A 164 -3.57 11.74 20.07
CA LEU A 164 -2.46 10.93 20.54
C LEU A 164 -2.88 10.16 21.80
N PRO A 165 -3.16 8.85 21.69
CA PRO A 165 -3.34 8.03 22.89
C PRO A 165 -1.99 7.85 23.60
N TRP A 166 -1.99 7.92 24.92
CA TRP A 166 -0.82 7.61 25.75
C TRP A 166 -1.22 6.77 26.95
N GLY A 167 -0.28 6.03 27.51
CA GLY A 167 -0.51 5.27 28.74
C GLY A 167 0.78 4.83 29.41
N ASP A 168 0.72 4.76 30.73
CA ASP A 168 1.77 4.25 31.62
C ASP A 168 1.24 3.08 32.47
N THR A 169 2.05 2.58 33.40
CA THR A 169 1.69 1.43 34.26
C THR A 169 0.54 1.71 35.23
N LYS A 170 0.05 2.94 35.33
CA LYS A 170 -0.99 3.36 36.29
C LYS A 170 -2.14 4.13 35.64
N SER A 171 -1.99 4.59 34.40
CA SER A 171 -2.93 5.49 33.75
C SER A 171 -2.87 5.38 32.22
N ALA A 172 -3.95 5.77 31.57
CA ALA A 172 -3.99 5.96 30.13
C ALA A 172 -4.88 7.17 29.80
N GLY A 173 -4.59 7.82 28.69
CA GLY A 173 -5.24 9.05 28.26
C GLY A 173 -5.17 9.25 26.75
N VAL A 174 -5.74 10.35 26.30
CA VAL A 174 -5.74 10.76 24.90
C VAL A 174 -5.54 12.26 24.84
N ASP A 175 -4.50 12.71 24.15
CA ASP A 175 -4.24 14.13 23.90
C ASP A 175 -4.86 14.52 22.55
N VAL A 176 -5.60 15.62 22.54
CA VAL A 176 -6.19 16.19 21.31
C VAL A 176 -5.55 17.55 21.05
N THR A 177 -4.82 17.66 19.95
CA THR A 177 -4.18 18.91 19.52
C THR A 177 -4.95 19.53 18.35
N LEU A 178 -5.36 20.78 18.49
CA LEU A 178 -6.01 21.56 17.43
C LEU A 178 -5.05 22.62 16.88
N ARG A 179 -4.86 22.65 15.56
CA ARG A 179 -4.11 23.71 14.86
C ARG A 179 -5.10 24.67 14.17
N PHE A 180 -5.04 25.94 14.56
CA PHE A 180 -5.88 27.05 14.05
C PHE A 180 -5.13 27.87 13.00
#